data_AF-A0A0F4JGV9-F1
#
_entry.id   AF-A0A0F4JGV9-F1
#
_cell.length_a   1.000
_cell.length_b   1.000
_cell.length_c   1.000
_cell.angle_alpha   90.00
_cell.angle_beta   90.00
_cell.angle_gamma   90.00
#
_symmetry.space_group_name_H-M   'P 1'
#
loop_
_entity.id
_entity.type
_entity.pdbx_description
1 polymer ?
#
loop_
_entity_poly.entity_id
_entity_poly.type
_entity_poly.pdbx_seq_one_letter_code
_entity_poly.pdbx_strand_id
1 'polypeptide(L)'
;MRIVEGDLGTLDADELAAATGGVRELIHAAAEVRHYGPDDRYATNNVAPTSLLARLALDRGWRMAHMSTLSAVGPAPGDGPLVTLREEDFDRGENFDSPY
;
A
#
# COMPACT_ATOMS: atom_id res chain seq x y z
N MET A 1 6.45 -2.37 -24.00
CA MET A 1 6.41 -1.67 -22.71
C MET A 1 5.89 -0.27 -22.96
N ARG A 2 4.79 0.12 -22.33
CA ARG A 2 4.25 1.49 -22.39
C ARG A 2 4.58 2.15 -21.06
N ILE A 3 5.12 3.36 -21.12
CA ILE A 3 5.35 4.19 -19.94
C ILE A 3 4.21 5.22 -19.88
N VAL A 4 3.65 5.41 -18.69
CA VAL A 4 2.69 6.46 -18.40
C VAL A 4 3.37 7.36 -17.38
N GLU A 5 3.50 8.64 -17.72
CA GLU A 5 3.99 9.66 -16.79
C GLU A 5 2.85 10.06 -15.85
N GLY A 6 3.12 10.11 -14.55
CA GLY A 6 2.13 10.43 -13.54
C GLY A 6 2.64 10.29 -12.11
N ASP A 7 1.95 10.94 -11.19
CA ASP A 7 2.19 10.88 -9.74
C ASP A 7 0.90 10.48 -9.05
N LEU A 8 0.89 9.35 -8.34
CA LEU A 8 -0.29 8.83 -7.66
C LEU A 8 -0.81 9.75 -6.53
N GLY A 9 0.02 10.66 -6.02
CA GLY A 9 -0.40 11.67 -5.02
C GLY A 9 -1.28 12.77 -5.60
N THR A 10 -1.26 12.95 -6.93
CA THR A 10 -2.00 14.03 -7.61
C THR A 10 -2.87 13.57 -8.78
N LEU A 11 -2.70 12.33 -9.25
CA LEU A 11 -3.40 11.82 -10.42
C LEU A 11 -4.89 11.63 -10.15
N ASP A 12 -5.72 11.97 -11.12
CA ASP A 12 -7.14 11.64 -11.06
C ASP A 12 -7.43 10.19 -11.50
N ALA A 13 -8.55 9.63 -11.04
CA ALA A 13 -8.93 8.24 -11.33
C ALA A 13 -9.27 7.98 -12.80
N ASP A 14 -9.84 8.96 -13.49
CA ASP A 14 -10.25 8.94 -14.90
C ASP A 14 -9.06 9.11 -15.85
N GLU A 15 -8.09 9.96 -15.51
CA GLU A 15 -6.79 10.06 -16.17
C GLU A 15 -6.03 8.74 -16.09
N LEU A 16 -5.96 8.15 -14.89
CA LEU A 16 -5.34 6.85 -14.70
C LEU A 16 -6.05 5.80 -15.55
N ALA A 17 -7.38 5.83 -15.58
CA ALA A 17 -8.21 4.93 -16.37
C ALA A 17 -7.89 4.96 -17.86
N ALA A 18 -7.89 6.16 -18.42
CA ALA A 18 -7.65 6.38 -19.84
C ALA A 18 -6.25 5.89 -20.21
N ALA A 19 -5.26 6.17 -19.34
CA ALA A 19 -3.87 5.76 -19.56
C ALA A 19 -3.66 4.23 -19.47
N THR A 20 -4.50 3.53 -18.71
CA THR A 20 -4.38 2.10 -18.40
C THR A 20 -5.42 1.23 -19.12
N GLY A 21 -6.01 1.73 -20.20
CA GLY A 21 -6.94 0.97 -21.04
C GLY A 21 -6.39 -0.41 -21.44
N GLY A 22 -7.15 -1.47 -21.16
CA GLY A 22 -6.79 -2.85 -21.44
C GLY A 22 -5.98 -3.56 -20.35
N VAL A 23 -5.58 -2.86 -19.28
CA VAL A 23 -5.02 -3.49 -18.07
C VAL A 23 -6.10 -4.35 -17.40
N ARG A 24 -5.68 -5.47 -16.81
CA ARG A 24 -6.51 -6.38 -16.00
C ARG A 24 -5.88 -6.75 -14.67
N GLU A 25 -4.61 -6.42 -14.51
CA GLU A 25 -3.79 -6.76 -13.35
C GLU A 25 -2.96 -5.55 -12.96
N LEU A 26 -2.97 -5.22 -11.68
CA LEU A 26 -2.21 -4.14 -11.09
C LEU A 26 -1.25 -4.72 -10.05
N ILE A 27 0.03 -4.38 -10.18
CA ILE A 27 1.04 -4.63 -9.14
C ILE A 27 1.42 -3.27 -8.57
N HIS A 28 1.02 -2.99 -7.33
CA HIS A 28 1.29 -1.72 -6.67
C HIS A 28 2.52 -1.83 -5.75
N ALA A 29 3.62 -1.28 -6.23
CA ALA A 29 4.94 -1.29 -5.57
C ALA A 29 5.45 0.12 -5.22
N ALA A 30 4.70 1.17 -5.57
CA ALA A 30 5.10 2.54 -5.30
C ALA A 30 4.83 2.86 -3.82
N ALA A 31 5.84 3.34 -3.11
CA ALA A 31 5.75 3.70 -1.71
C ALA A 31 6.81 4.74 -1.34
N GLU A 32 6.49 5.60 -0.37
CA GLU A 32 7.44 6.27 0.48
C GLU A 32 7.98 5.26 1.50
N VAL A 33 9.28 4.97 1.45
CA VAL A 33 9.93 3.91 2.24
C VAL A 33 10.93 4.43 3.27
N ARG A 34 11.02 5.75 3.43
CA ARG A 34 11.84 6.33 4.50
C ARG A 34 11.30 5.86 5.85
N HIS A 35 12.17 5.56 6.80
CA HIS A 35 11.78 5.21 8.17
C HIS A 35 11.73 6.43 9.12
N TYR A 36 12.12 7.59 8.62
CA TYR A 36 12.19 8.84 9.37
C TYR A 36 11.66 9.98 8.53
N GLY A 37 10.80 10.80 9.13
CA GLY A 37 10.16 11.93 8.46
C GLY A 37 8.86 12.29 9.14
N PRO A 38 8.21 13.38 8.71
CA PRO A 38 6.89 13.74 9.22
C PRO A 38 5.85 12.70 8.79
N ASP A 39 4.95 12.34 9.70
CA ASP A 39 3.98 11.25 9.56
C ASP A 39 2.95 11.49 8.44
N ASP A 40 2.68 12.75 8.11
CA ASP A 40 1.69 13.16 7.10
C ASP A 40 2.03 12.66 5.67
N ARG A 41 3.31 12.38 5.41
CA ARG A 41 3.78 11.87 4.11
C ARG A 41 3.32 10.46 3.82
N TYR A 42 3.24 9.58 4.82
CA TYR A 42 2.83 8.19 4.58
C TYR A 42 1.35 8.09 4.28
N ALA A 43 0.52 8.90 4.95
CA ALA A 43 -0.90 9.02 4.61
C ALA A 43 -1.08 9.46 3.15
N THR A 44 -0.28 10.45 2.71
CA THR A 44 -0.37 11.04 1.37
C THR A 44 0.21 10.14 0.28
N ASN A 45 1.30 9.43 0.55
CA ASN A 45 2.08 8.72 -0.48
C ASN A 45 1.85 7.21 -0.49
N ASN A 46 1.42 6.62 0.64
CA ASN A 46 1.19 5.17 0.75
C ASN A 46 -0.31 4.88 0.86
N VAL A 47 -1.01 5.52 1.80
CA VAL A 47 -2.41 5.17 2.12
C VAL A 47 -3.40 5.65 1.05
N ALA A 48 -3.38 6.94 0.72
CA ALA A 48 -4.33 7.52 -0.24
C ALA A 48 -4.16 6.92 -1.65
N PRO A 49 -2.95 6.83 -2.23
CA PRO A 49 -2.68 6.12 -3.48
C PRO A 49 -3.12 4.66 -3.49
N THR A 50 -2.80 3.89 -2.44
CA THR A 50 -3.22 2.49 -2.34
C THR A 50 -4.74 2.38 -2.37
N SER A 51 -5.43 3.26 -1.64
CA SER A 51 -6.90 3.32 -1.58
C SER A 51 -7.52 3.66 -2.94
N LEU A 52 -6.96 4.65 -3.65
CA LEU A 52 -7.36 5.03 -5.00
C LEU A 52 -7.25 3.83 -5.97
N LEU A 53 -6.10 3.18 -5.97
CA LEU A 53 -5.81 2.05 -6.84
C LEU A 53 -6.67 0.82 -6.53
N ALA A 54 -6.92 0.54 -5.24
CA ALA A 54 -7.81 -0.53 -4.83
C ALA A 54 -9.24 -0.31 -5.31
N ARG A 55 -9.77 0.92 -5.17
CA ARG A 55 -11.08 1.29 -5.72
C ARG A 55 -11.12 1.14 -7.23
N LEU A 56 -10.11 1.64 -7.92
CA LEU A 56 -10.01 1.54 -9.37
C LEU A 56 -10.00 0.08 -9.86
N ALA A 57 -9.26 -0.78 -9.15
CA ALA A 57 -9.21 -2.20 -9.45
C ALA A 57 -10.57 -2.87 -9.23
N LEU A 58 -11.25 -2.57 -8.13
CA LEU A 58 -12.61 -3.07 -7.86
C LEU A 58 -13.60 -2.64 -8.95
N ASP A 59 -13.63 -1.35 -9.29
CA ASP A 59 -14.57 -0.79 -10.28
C ASP A 59 -14.39 -1.39 -11.68
N ARG A 60 -13.17 -1.86 -12.00
CA ARG A 60 -12.84 -2.45 -13.31
C ARG A 60 -12.73 -3.97 -13.30
N GLY A 61 -12.93 -4.62 -12.16
CA GLY A 61 -12.74 -6.06 -12.02
C GLY A 61 -11.29 -6.50 -12.28
N TRP A 62 -10.32 -5.65 -11.94
CA TRP A 62 -8.90 -6.00 -12.03
C TRP A 62 -8.46 -6.84 -10.83
N ARG A 63 -7.45 -7.67 -11.05
CA ARG A 63 -6.68 -8.26 -9.94
C ARG A 63 -5.65 -7.26 -9.46
N MET A 64 -5.55 -7.05 -8.15
CA MET A 64 -4.53 -6.20 -7.55
C MET A 64 -3.64 -7.01 -6.61
N ALA A 65 -2.33 -6.88 -6.78
CA ALA A 65 -1.32 -7.30 -5.82
C ALA A 65 -0.69 -6.04 -5.22
N HIS A 66 -0.80 -5.88 -3.90
CA HIS A 66 -0.14 -4.81 -3.16
C HIS A 66 1.16 -5.35 -2.54
N MET A 67 2.26 -4.64 -2.75
CA MET A 67 3.50 -4.94 -2.04
C MET A 67 3.51 -4.18 -0.71
N SER A 68 3.41 -4.95 0.37
CA SER A 68 3.56 -4.46 1.74
C SER A 68 4.95 -4.81 2.29
N THR A 69 5.13 -4.63 3.60
CA THR A 69 6.32 -5.01 4.35
C THR A 69 5.95 -6.01 5.45
N LEU A 70 6.86 -6.95 5.76
CA LEU A 70 6.69 -7.85 6.90
C LEU A 70 6.61 -7.07 8.24
N SER A 71 7.18 -5.86 8.29
CA SER A 71 7.10 -4.99 9.46
C SER A 71 5.71 -4.40 9.73
N ALA A 72 4.72 -4.65 8.87
CA ALA A 72 3.34 -4.23 9.08
C ALA A 72 2.65 -5.02 10.20
N VAL A 73 3.23 -6.15 10.62
CA VAL A 73 2.75 -6.94 11.77
C VAL A 73 3.94 -7.21 12.67
N GLY A 74 3.75 -7.04 13.98
CA GLY A 74 4.84 -7.07 14.94
C GLY A 74 4.49 -7.71 16.27
N PRO A 75 5.39 -7.57 17.26
CA PRO A 75 5.15 -8.00 18.63
C PRO A 75 4.03 -7.20 19.28
N ALA A 76 3.13 -7.89 19.98
CA ALA A 76 2.03 -7.31 20.74
C ALA A 76 2.32 -7.32 22.26
N PRO A 77 1.63 -6.48 23.07
CA PRO A 77 1.75 -6.52 24.51
C PRO A 77 1.49 -7.92 25.08
N GLY A 78 2.46 -8.46 25.83
CA GLY A 78 2.37 -9.80 26.42
C GLY A 78 3.06 -10.90 25.62
N ASP A 79 3.57 -10.60 24.42
CA ASP A 79 4.38 -11.55 23.66
C ASP A 79 5.70 -11.89 24.38
N GLY A 80 6.14 -13.13 24.20
CA GLY A 80 7.43 -13.62 24.69
C GLY A 80 8.61 -13.20 23.79
N PRO A 81 9.84 -13.69 24.07
CA PRO A 81 11.03 -13.32 23.29
C PRO A 81 11.03 -13.86 21.85
N LEU A 82 10.14 -14.80 21.54
CA LEU A 82 9.96 -15.36 20.21
C LEU A 82 8.49 -15.28 19.83
N VAL A 83 8.22 -14.69 18.67
CA VAL A 83 6.89 -14.56 18.09
C VAL A 83 6.91 -15.24 16.73
N THR A 84 5.92 -16.09 16.48
CA THR A 84 5.65 -16.59 15.12
C THR A 84 4.56 -15.73 14.51
N LEU A 85 4.82 -15.20 13.32
CA LEU A 85 3.85 -14.50 12.50
C LEU A 85 3.42 -15.38 11.33
N ARG A 86 2.15 -15.29 10.95
CA ARG A 86 1.50 -16.01 9.85
C ARG A 86 0.78 -15.04 8.94
N GLU A 87 0.43 -15.49 7.74
CA GLU A 87 -0.32 -14.68 6.75
C GLU A 87 -1.75 -14.32 7.19
N GLU A 88 -2.27 -15.01 8.20
CA GLU A 88 -3.56 -14.71 8.84
C GLU A 88 -3.46 -13.66 9.98
N ASP A 89 -2.24 -13.31 10.39
CA ASP A 89 -2.00 -12.23 11.34
C ASP A 89 -2.04 -10.88 10.61
N PHE A 90 -2.87 -9.95 11.10
CA PHE A 90 -3.05 -8.63 10.47
C PHE A 90 -3.00 -7.48 11.48
N ASP A 91 -3.70 -7.60 12.60
CA ASP A 91 -3.65 -6.66 13.72
C ASP A 91 -3.69 -7.49 15.01
N ARG A 92 -2.58 -7.52 15.73
CA ARG A 92 -2.42 -8.21 17.03
C ARG A 92 -2.39 -7.20 18.18
N GLY A 93 -2.64 -5.92 17.93
CA GLY A 93 -2.45 -4.83 18.91
C GLY A 93 -0.98 -4.45 19.12
N GLU A 94 -0.12 -4.72 18.14
CA GLU A 94 1.28 -4.30 18.09
C GLU A 94 1.43 -2.77 18.09
N ASN A 95 2.63 -2.33 18.43
CA ASN A 95 2.93 -0.91 18.44
C ASN A 95 3.44 -0.44 17.07
N PHE A 96 2.80 0.58 16.50
CA PHE A 96 3.18 1.21 15.24
C PHE A 96 3.99 2.49 15.49
N ASP A 97 5.13 2.36 16.19
CA ASP A 97 6.03 3.50 16.45
C ASP A 97 6.78 3.94 15.18
N SER A 98 6.97 3.02 14.22
CA SER A 98 7.47 3.37 12.88
C SER A 98 6.34 4.05 12.12
N PRO A 99 6.57 5.25 11.56
CA PRO A 99 5.54 5.91 10.76
C PRO A 99 5.42 5.33 9.34
N TYR A 100 6.40 4.52 8.89
CA TYR A 100 6.31 3.67 7.71
C TYR A 100 5.73 2.30 8.05
#